data_AF-A0A1Q3TPG8-F1
#
_entry.id   AF-A0A1Q3TPG8-F1
#
_cell.length_a   1.000
_cell.length_b   1.000
_cell.length_c   1.000
_cell.angle_alpha   90.00
_cell.angle_beta   90.00
_cell.angle_gamma   90.00
#
_symmetry.space_group_name_H-M   'P 1'
#
loop_
_entity.id
_entity.type
_entity.pdbx_description
1 polymer ?
#
loop_
_entity_poly.entity_id
_entity_poly.type
_entity_poly.pdbx_seq_one_letter_code
_entity_poly.pdbx_strand_id
1 'polypeptide(L)'
;MSVRYGQENSANTAPVQEDVIPSIGQKHPIFLLLASLGFAALYAELLFFAATYYGNSLSGVTNVVLIAGIFVLSFGAIYASFVLPHRRYRPRFNLYSPIVFLATQWTMSILMVLGITVVSFVAGVFLVDGRLEAVAELLRSFALYAIAVMLIFHGLVIYVRYVRFLYEREMHESYKIVSLAGIITVVVLVITLFLLQFDLGRMGGNLPNQGWLSLHLSIRDVTLIGLTFFVFLWHATALADH
;
A
#
# COMPACT_ATOMS: atom_id res chain seq x y z
N MET A 1 4.39 49.11 -23.81
CA MET A 1 4.28 47.65 -23.81
C MET A 1 3.42 47.23 -22.63
N SER A 2 2.14 47.00 -22.88
CA SER A 2 1.20 46.33 -21.96
C SER A 2 0.18 45.64 -22.85
N VAL A 3 0.25 44.31 -22.95
CA VAL A 3 -0.68 43.53 -23.78
C VAL A 3 -1.84 43.11 -22.88
N ARG A 4 -3.00 43.73 -23.10
CA ARG A 4 -4.31 43.31 -22.58
C ARG A 4 -4.66 41.96 -23.18
N TYR A 5 -4.88 40.95 -22.35
CA TYR A 5 -5.60 39.74 -22.77
C TYR A 5 -7.09 40.09 -22.91
N GLY A 6 -7.63 39.84 -24.10
CA GLY A 6 -9.03 40.08 -24.44
C GLY A 6 -9.99 39.25 -23.59
N GLN A 7 -10.97 39.93 -23.02
CA GLN A 7 -12.26 39.34 -22.65
C GLN A 7 -13.01 39.04 -23.95
N GLU A 8 -13.20 37.75 -24.25
CA GLU A 8 -14.30 37.31 -25.11
C GLU A 8 -15.30 36.53 -24.26
N ASN A 9 -16.48 37.15 -24.11
CA ASN A 9 -17.68 36.48 -23.63
C ASN A 9 -18.11 35.43 -24.66
N SER A 10 -18.02 34.15 -24.30
CA SER A 10 -18.79 33.09 -24.94
C SER A 10 -19.48 32.27 -23.85
N ALA A 11 -20.81 32.37 -23.83
CA ALA A 11 -21.67 31.56 -23.00
C ALA A 11 -21.75 30.12 -23.53
N ASN A 12 -21.80 29.16 -22.60
CA ASN A 12 -22.26 27.78 -22.78
C ASN A 12 -21.53 26.92 -23.82
N THR A 13 -20.44 26.29 -23.38
CA THR A 13 -20.42 24.86 -23.04
C THR A 13 -19.00 24.58 -22.57
N ALA A 14 -18.76 24.68 -21.25
CA ALA A 14 -17.54 24.11 -20.72
C ALA A 14 -17.52 22.64 -21.16
N PRO A 15 -16.47 22.15 -21.85
CA PRO A 15 -16.37 20.72 -22.06
C PRO A 15 -16.43 20.10 -20.68
N VAL A 16 -17.38 19.19 -20.47
CA VAL A 16 -17.35 18.28 -19.33
C VAL A 16 -16.00 17.62 -19.43
N GLN A 17 -15.07 18.10 -18.60
CA GLN A 17 -13.69 17.65 -18.59
C GLN A 17 -13.74 16.20 -18.13
N GLU A 18 -13.80 15.31 -19.11
CA GLU A 18 -13.67 13.87 -18.93
C GLU A 18 -12.46 13.61 -18.03
N ASP A 19 -12.62 12.72 -17.08
CA ASP A 19 -11.59 12.39 -16.10
C ASP A 19 -10.28 11.99 -16.79
N VAL A 20 -9.34 12.94 -16.86
CA VAL A 20 -7.99 12.71 -17.44
C VAL A 20 -7.21 11.64 -16.65
N ILE A 21 -7.67 11.27 -15.44
CA ILE A 21 -7.10 10.16 -14.66
C ILE A 21 -8.23 9.45 -13.89
N PRO A 22 -8.73 8.29 -14.35
CA PRO A 22 -9.80 7.58 -13.65
C PRO A 22 -9.39 7.06 -12.28
N SER A 23 -10.36 7.00 -11.39
CA SER A 23 -10.16 6.40 -10.08
C SER A 23 -9.90 4.90 -10.21
N ILE A 24 -8.98 4.36 -9.39
CA ILE A 24 -8.74 2.91 -9.36
C ILE A 24 -10.01 2.15 -8.96
N GLY A 25 -10.84 2.73 -8.09
CA GLY A 25 -12.08 2.08 -7.67
C GLY A 25 -13.10 1.86 -8.78
N GLN A 26 -12.99 2.57 -9.91
CA GLN A 26 -13.86 2.37 -11.07
C GLN A 26 -13.30 1.32 -12.04
N LYS A 27 -11.98 1.24 -12.24
CA LYS A 27 -11.37 0.32 -13.20
C LYS A 27 -10.81 -0.98 -12.61
N HIS A 28 -10.34 -0.96 -11.37
CA HIS A 28 -9.70 -2.11 -10.73
C HIS A 28 -10.19 -2.31 -9.28
N PRO A 29 -11.49 -2.57 -9.06
CA PRO A 29 -12.04 -2.79 -7.72
C PRO A 29 -11.44 -4.02 -7.03
N ILE A 30 -11.11 -5.07 -7.80
CA ILE A 30 -10.49 -6.31 -7.28
C ILE A 30 -9.10 -6.02 -6.70
N PHE A 31 -8.32 -5.14 -7.33
CA PHE A 31 -7.03 -4.69 -6.81
C PHE A 31 -7.15 -4.08 -5.41
N LEU A 32 -8.10 -3.16 -5.23
CA LEU A 32 -8.33 -2.51 -3.94
C LEU A 32 -8.71 -3.52 -2.86
N LEU A 33 -9.63 -4.43 -3.18
CA LEU A 33 -10.10 -5.45 -2.24
C LEU A 33 -8.96 -6.40 -1.84
N LEU A 34 -8.24 -6.97 -2.80
CA LEU A 34 -7.21 -7.98 -2.52
C LEU A 34 -5.98 -7.37 -1.84
N ALA A 35 -5.54 -6.18 -2.25
CA ALA A 35 -4.46 -5.48 -1.55
C ALA A 35 -4.86 -5.17 -0.10
N SER A 36 -6.04 -4.59 0.12
CA SER A 36 -6.50 -4.23 1.47
C SER A 36 -6.70 -5.46 2.35
N LEU A 37 -7.27 -6.54 1.79
CA LEU A 37 -7.49 -7.80 2.50
C LEU A 37 -6.15 -8.47 2.87
N GLY A 38 -5.21 -8.54 1.93
CA GLY A 38 -3.93 -9.19 2.17
C GLY A 38 -3.11 -8.50 3.26
N PHE A 39 -3.03 -7.17 3.24
CA PHE A 39 -2.34 -6.44 4.31
C PHE A 39 -3.09 -6.47 5.64
N ALA A 40 -4.43 -6.40 5.64
CA ALA A 40 -5.20 -6.59 6.86
C ALA A 40 -4.97 -7.98 7.48
N ALA A 41 -4.90 -9.02 6.65
CA ALA A 41 -4.58 -10.38 7.07
C ALA A 41 -3.16 -10.47 7.63
N LEU A 42 -2.15 -9.86 6.99
CA LEU A 42 -0.78 -9.81 7.51
C LEU A 42 -0.68 -9.12 8.88
N TYR A 43 -1.40 -8.02 9.07
CA TYR A 43 -1.43 -7.30 10.35
C TYR A 43 -2.08 -8.16 11.43
N ALA A 44 -3.22 -8.78 11.14
CA ALA A 44 -3.93 -9.63 12.07
C ALA A 44 -3.16 -10.91 12.42
N GLU A 45 -2.53 -11.55 11.43
CA GLU A 45 -1.71 -12.74 11.59
C GLU A 45 -0.49 -12.45 12.46
N LEU A 46 0.20 -11.32 12.24
CA LEU A 46 1.32 -10.90 13.08
C LEU A 46 0.90 -10.70 14.54
N LEU A 47 -0.24 -10.07 14.78
CA LEU A 47 -0.77 -9.87 16.13
C LEU A 47 -1.19 -11.19 16.79
N PHE A 48 -1.80 -12.09 16.02
CA PHE A 48 -2.15 -13.43 16.48
C PHE A 48 -0.91 -14.24 16.86
N PHE A 49 0.11 -14.24 16.01
CA PHE A 49 1.40 -14.86 16.31
C PHE A 49 2.02 -14.24 17.57
N ALA A 50 2.07 -12.91 17.66
CA ALA A 50 2.68 -12.24 18.79
C ALA A 50 1.97 -12.58 20.12
N ALA A 51 0.64 -12.58 20.12
CA ALA A 51 -0.16 -12.93 21.30
C ALA A 51 0.01 -14.39 21.73
N THR A 52 0.13 -15.31 20.78
CA THR A 52 0.26 -16.76 21.06
C THR A 52 1.67 -17.19 21.41
N TYR A 53 2.68 -16.63 20.74
CA TYR A 53 4.08 -17.00 20.93
C TYR A 53 4.70 -16.35 22.16
N TYR A 54 4.50 -15.03 22.34
CA TYR A 54 5.08 -14.32 23.49
C TYR A 54 4.17 -14.41 24.72
N GLY A 55 2.88 -14.67 24.54
CA GLY A 55 1.90 -14.73 25.62
C GLY A 55 1.58 -13.36 26.22
N ASN A 56 0.41 -13.25 26.84
CA ASN A 56 -0.02 -12.03 27.52
C ASN A 56 -0.94 -12.30 28.72
N SER A 57 -1.17 -11.25 29.50
CA SER A 57 -2.06 -11.22 30.66
C SER A 57 -3.54 -11.04 30.33
N LEU A 58 -3.87 -10.79 29.06
CA LEU A 58 -5.22 -10.50 28.60
C LEU A 58 -6.08 -11.77 28.51
N SER A 59 -7.39 -11.60 28.66
CA SER A 59 -8.33 -12.70 28.40
C SER A 59 -8.31 -13.11 26.93
N GLY A 60 -8.55 -14.39 26.63
CA GLY A 60 -8.62 -14.88 25.26
C GLY A 60 -9.66 -14.14 24.40
N VAL A 61 -10.78 -13.73 25.00
CA VAL A 61 -11.81 -12.93 24.32
C VAL A 61 -11.28 -11.54 23.97
N THR A 62 -10.60 -10.88 24.90
CA THR A 62 -9.99 -9.56 24.66
C THR A 62 -9.00 -9.62 23.52
N ASN A 63 -8.14 -10.66 23.48
CA ASN A 63 -7.18 -10.85 22.40
C ASN A 63 -7.86 -10.97 21.03
N VAL A 64 -8.89 -11.81 20.93
CA VAL A 64 -9.65 -12.00 19.68
C VAL A 64 -10.30 -10.71 19.21
N VAL A 65 -10.94 -9.95 20.12
CA VAL A 65 -11.59 -8.69 19.78
C VAL A 65 -10.59 -7.64 19.29
N LEU A 66 -9.42 -7.56 19.94
CA LEU A 66 -8.38 -6.60 19.58
C LEU A 66 -7.79 -6.90 18.19
N ILE A 67 -7.47 -8.19 17.92
CA ILE A 67 -6.97 -8.65 16.63
C ILE A 67 -8.02 -8.43 15.52
N ALA A 68 -9.28 -8.78 15.76
CA ALA A 68 -10.37 -8.57 14.80
C ALA A 68 -10.62 -7.08 14.54
N GLY A 69 -10.55 -6.23 15.57
CA GLY A 69 -10.64 -4.79 15.43
C GLY A 69 -9.53 -4.22 14.55
N ILE A 70 -8.28 -4.65 14.76
CA ILE A 70 -7.15 -4.24 13.91
C ILE A 70 -7.31 -4.75 12.49
N PHE A 71 -7.81 -5.97 12.27
CA PHE A 71 -8.10 -6.48 10.93
C PHE A 71 -9.06 -5.56 10.18
N VAL A 72 -10.20 -5.23 10.79
CA VAL A 72 -11.23 -4.37 10.17
C VAL A 72 -10.71 -2.95 9.94
N LEU A 73 -10.02 -2.37 10.93
CA LEU A 73 -9.46 -1.03 10.81
C LEU A 73 -8.36 -0.97 9.75
N SER A 74 -7.48 -1.98 9.68
CA SER A 74 -6.43 -2.09 8.66
C SER A 74 -7.01 -2.22 7.28
N PHE A 75 -8.00 -3.09 7.10
CA PHE A 75 -8.72 -3.23 5.83
C PHE A 75 -9.33 -1.89 5.41
N GLY A 76 -10.08 -1.25 6.30
CA GLY A 76 -10.76 0.02 6.02
C GLY A 76 -9.79 1.15 5.72
N ALA A 77 -8.73 1.31 6.51
CA ALA A 77 -7.75 2.37 6.33
C ALA A 77 -6.92 2.18 5.06
N ILE A 78 -6.48 0.97 4.75
CA ILE A 78 -5.73 0.66 3.52
C ILE A 78 -6.63 0.86 2.30
N TYR A 79 -7.85 0.36 2.32
CA TYR A 79 -8.81 0.59 1.25
C TYR A 79 -9.07 2.09 1.04
N ALA A 80 -9.31 2.82 2.13
CA ALA A 80 -9.54 4.25 2.11
C ALA A 80 -8.30 5.03 1.60
N SER A 81 -7.08 4.54 1.86
CA SER A 81 -5.85 5.17 1.38
C SER A 81 -5.77 5.21 -0.15
N PHE A 82 -6.32 4.22 -0.86
CA PHE A 82 -6.35 4.23 -2.33
C PHE A 82 -7.49 5.10 -2.91
N VAL A 83 -8.56 5.30 -2.13
CA VAL A 83 -9.82 5.90 -2.62
C VAL A 83 -9.98 7.36 -2.20
N LEU A 84 -9.79 7.68 -0.92
CA LEU A 84 -10.09 9.00 -0.37
C LEU A 84 -9.18 10.10 -0.91
N PRO A 85 -7.84 9.94 -0.98
CA PRO A 85 -6.98 10.98 -1.56
C PRO A 85 -7.36 11.28 -3.01
N HIS A 86 -7.65 10.25 -3.80
CA HIS A 86 -8.09 10.47 -5.18
C HIS A 86 -9.40 11.25 -5.25
N ARG A 87 -10.44 10.83 -4.51
CA ARG A 87 -11.74 11.51 -4.48
C ARG A 87 -11.63 12.96 -4.00
N ARG A 88 -10.80 13.21 -2.99
CA ARG A 88 -10.66 14.53 -2.36
C ARG A 88 -9.93 15.54 -3.24
N TYR A 89 -8.91 15.08 -3.97
CA TYR A 89 -8.06 15.95 -4.77
C TYR A 89 -8.52 16.06 -6.21
N ARG A 90 -9.31 15.13 -6.74
CA ARG A 90 -9.86 15.15 -8.11
C ARG A 90 -10.40 16.52 -8.57
N PRO A 91 -11.22 17.25 -7.78
CA PRO A 91 -11.73 18.57 -8.21
C PRO A 91 -10.65 19.65 -8.35
N ARG A 92 -9.45 19.42 -7.83
CA ARG A 92 -8.32 20.37 -7.82
C ARG A 92 -7.27 20.06 -8.88
N PHE A 93 -7.53 19.15 -9.81
CA PHE A 93 -6.55 18.74 -10.81
C PHE A 93 -6.02 19.92 -11.64
N ASN A 94 -6.89 20.84 -12.06
CA ASN A 94 -6.50 22.02 -12.85
C ASN A 94 -5.68 23.06 -12.09
N LEU A 95 -5.55 22.93 -10.76
CA LEU A 95 -4.82 23.88 -9.92
C LEU A 95 -3.34 23.52 -9.76
N TYR A 96 -2.94 22.31 -10.16
CA TYR A 96 -1.59 21.79 -9.93
C TYR A 96 -0.99 21.18 -11.20
N SER A 97 0.34 21.15 -11.27
CA SER A 97 1.03 20.26 -12.21
C SER A 97 0.62 18.80 -11.94
N PRO A 98 0.46 17.95 -12.97
CA PRO A 98 0.10 16.53 -12.81
C PRO A 98 0.99 15.78 -11.82
N ILE A 99 2.29 16.10 -11.79
CA ILE A 99 3.26 15.49 -10.87
C ILE A 99 2.97 15.91 -9.42
N VAL A 100 2.72 17.19 -9.19
CA VAL A 100 2.40 17.73 -7.84
C VAL A 100 1.06 17.17 -7.35
N PHE A 101 0.10 17.02 -8.24
CA PHE A 101 -1.19 16.39 -7.95
C PHE A 101 -1.02 14.93 -7.50
N LEU A 102 -0.27 14.13 -8.26
CA LEU A 102 -0.01 12.73 -7.93
C LEU A 102 0.81 12.58 -6.64
N ALA A 103 1.85 13.40 -6.45
CA ALA A 103 2.65 13.42 -5.23
C ALA A 103 1.80 13.77 -4.00
N THR A 104 0.89 14.75 -4.10
CA THR A 104 0.01 15.12 -3.00
C THR A 104 -0.94 13.98 -2.62
N GLN A 105 -1.50 13.29 -3.61
CA GLN A 105 -2.33 12.10 -3.36
C GLN A 105 -1.52 10.99 -2.69
N TRP A 106 -0.29 10.77 -3.14
CA TRP A 106 0.61 9.78 -2.55
C TRP A 106 0.89 10.07 -1.09
N THR A 107 1.28 11.30 -0.78
CA THR A 107 1.60 11.72 0.59
C THR A 107 0.42 11.50 1.52
N MET A 108 -0.81 11.86 1.10
CA MET A 108 -2.00 11.62 1.91
C MET A 108 -2.30 10.13 2.09
N SER A 109 -2.05 9.32 1.07
CA SER A 109 -2.19 7.85 1.16
C SER A 109 -1.18 7.27 2.15
N ILE A 110 0.08 7.72 2.09
CA ILE A 110 1.15 7.34 3.01
C ILE A 110 0.78 7.68 4.46
N LEU A 111 0.28 8.89 4.72
CA LEU A 111 -0.10 9.30 6.07
C LEU A 111 -1.20 8.41 6.65
N MET A 112 -2.17 7.98 5.83
CA MET A 112 -3.20 7.04 6.27
C MET A 112 -2.62 5.66 6.61
N VAL A 113 -1.71 5.14 5.78
CA VAL A 113 -1.03 3.86 6.01
C VAL A 113 -0.15 3.91 7.26
N LEU A 114 0.61 4.99 7.45
CA LEU A 114 1.40 5.20 8.67
C LEU A 114 0.51 5.29 9.90
N GLY A 115 -0.60 6.03 9.82
CA GLY A 115 -1.55 6.15 10.93
C GLY A 115 -2.07 4.79 11.40
N ILE A 116 -2.55 3.95 10.48
CA ILE A 116 -3.04 2.61 10.86
C ILE A 116 -1.91 1.67 11.31
N THR A 117 -0.71 1.82 10.77
CA THR A 117 0.48 1.07 11.21
C THR A 117 0.83 1.40 12.65
N VAL A 118 0.84 2.68 13.02
CA VAL A 118 1.10 3.11 14.40
C VAL A 118 0.01 2.60 15.35
N VAL A 119 -1.26 2.70 14.96
CA VAL A 119 -2.39 2.17 15.77
C VAL A 119 -2.23 0.66 15.99
N SER A 120 -1.89 -0.08 14.94
CA SER A 120 -1.72 -1.54 15.00
C SER A 120 -0.49 -1.93 15.82
N PHE A 121 0.60 -1.17 15.71
CA PHE A 121 1.78 -1.35 16.53
C PHE A 121 1.48 -1.13 18.01
N VAL A 122 0.81 -0.02 18.37
CA VAL A 122 0.41 0.26 19.76
C VAL A 122 -0.49 -0.83 20.31
N ALA A 123 -1.49 -1.27 19.53
CA ALA A 123 -2.33 -2.42 19.88
C ALA A 123 -1.50 -3.69 20.13
N GLY A 124 -0.50 -3.94 19.29
CA GLY A 124 0.45 -5.05 19.44
C GLY A 124 1.29 -4.97 20.72
N VAL A 125 1.75 -3.77 21.08
CA VAL A 125 2.49 -3.54 22.35
C VAL A 125 1.62 -3.91 23.55
N PHE A 126 0.35 -3.54 23.55
CA PHE A 126 -0.61 -3.97 24.59
C PHE A 126 -0.84 -5.48 24.58
N LEU A 127 -0.93 -6.09 23.40
CA LEU A 127 -1.14 -7.54 23.22
C LEU A 127 0.03 -8.42 23.68
N VAL A 128 1.21 -7.85 23.94
CA VAL A 128 2.41 -8.59 24.36
C VAL A 128 2.95 -8.12 25.71
N ASP A 129 2.12 -7.41 26.50
CA ASP A 129 2.49 -6.81 27.79
C ASP A 129 3.80 -5.98 27.75
N GLY A 130 4.10 -5.34 26.61
CA GLY A 130 5.30 -4.52 26.44
C GLY A 130 6.64 -5.29 26.44
N ARG A 131 6.64 -6.62 26.27
CA ARG A 131 7.88 -7.43 26.19
C ARG A 131 8.80 -6.92 25.08
N LEU A 132 10.00 -6.47 25.43
CA LEU A 132 10.92 -5.78 24.51
C LEU A 132 11.24 -6.58 23.25
N GLU A 133 11.46 -7.90 23.37
CA GLU A 133 11.73 -8.78 22.23
C GLU A 133 10.57 -8.82 21.23
N ALA A 134 9.34 -8.91 21.75
CA ALA A 134 8.12 -8.90 20.95
C ALA A 134 7.87 -7.51 20.33
N VAL A 135 8.10 -6.44 21.08
CA VAL A 135 7.94 -5.07 20.60
C VAL A 135 8.90 -4.76 19.46
N ALA A 136 10.17 -5.18 19.57
CA ALA A 136 11.15 -5.02 18.50
C ALA A 136 10.73 -5.78 17.23
N GLU A 137 10.17 -6.98 17.40
CA GLU A 137 9.68 -7.78 16.28
C GLU A 137 8.46 -7.16 15.60
N LEU A 138 7.48 -6.73 16.40
CA LEU A 138 6.30 -6.03 15.91
C LEU A 138 6.69 -4.77 15.15
N LEU A 139 7.60 -3.96 15.69
CA LEU A 139 8.05 -2.72 15.05
C LEU A 139 8.65 -3.01 13.67
N ARG A 140 9.54 -3.99 13.60
CA ARG A 140 10.21 -4.39 12.36
C ARG A 140 9.20 -4.90 11.33
N SER A 141 8.33 -5.83 11.71
CA SER A 141 7.38 -6.46 10.80
C SER A 141 6.29 -5.47 10.33
N PHE A 142 5.76 -4.63 11.23
CA PHE A 142 4.84 -3.56 10.82
C PHE A 142 5.50 -2.52 9.92
N ALA A 143 6.76 -2.15 10.17
CA ALA A 143 7.50 -1.24 9.30
C ALA A 143 7.69 -1.86 7.90
N LEU A 144 8.01 -3.16 7.82
CA LEU A 144 8.12 -3.90 6.57
C LEU A 144 6.81 -3.85 5.78
N TYR A 145 5.69 -4.16 6.43
CA TYR A 145 4.38 -4.13 5.77
C TYR A 145 4.00 -2.72 5.33
N ALA A 146 4.24 -1.70 6.15
CA ALA A 146 3.97 -0.31 5.79
C ALA A 146 4.81 0.10 4.57
N ILE A 147 6.10 -0.21 4.55
CA ILE A 147 6.99 0.08 3.41
C ILE A 147 6.47 -0.60 2.15
N ALA A 148 6.04 -1.86 2.23
CA ALA A 148 5.47 -2.58 1.11
C ALA A 148 4.21 -1.88 0.58
N VAL A 149 3.26 -1.50 1.43
CA VAL A 149 2.06 -0.77 1.00
C VAL A 149 2.42 0.58 0.37
N MET A 150 3.28 1.37 1.04
CA MET A 150 3.58 2.75 0.67
C MET A 150 4.42 2.89 -0.59
N LEU A 151 5.45 2.06 -0.74
CA LEU A 151 6.40 2.15 -1.86
C LEU A 151 5.98 1.26 -3.03
N ILE A 152 5.56 0.02 -2.75
CA ILE A 152 5.27 -0.94 -3.81
C ILE A 152 3.87 -0.70 -4.34
N PHE A 153 2.85 -0.85 -3.50
CA PHE A 153 1.46 -0.79 -3.96
C PHE A 153 1.05 0.62 -4.37
N HIS A 154 1.24 1.60 -3.50
CA HIS A 154 0.94 3.00 -3.84
C HIS A 154 1.85 3.57 -4.92
N GLY A 155 3.14 3.21 -4.92
CA GLY A 155 4.08 3.64 -5.96
C GLY A 155 3.69 3.13 -7.34
N LEU A 156 3.36 1.85 -7.47
CA LEU A 156 2.87 1.27 -8.74
C LEU A 156 1.56 1.90 -9.19
N VAL A 157 0.64 2.16 -8.26
CA VAL A 157 -0.62 2.86 -8.53
C VAL A 157 -0.39 4.23 -9.16
N ILE A 158 0.53 5.02 -8.60
CA ILE A 158 0.83 6.36 -9.11
C ILE A 158 1.55 6.27 -10.44
N TYR A 159 2.45 5.31 -10.59
CA TYR A 159 3.14 5.05 -11.84
C TYR A 159 2.16 4.72 -12.98
N VAL A 160 1.23 3.78 -12.79
CA VAL A 160 0.18 3.46 -13.79
C VAL A 160 -0.64 4.70 -14.14
N ARG A 161 -1.05 5.49 -13.13
CA ARG A 161 -1.81 6.73 -13.36
C ARG A 161 -1.00 7.76 -14.16
N TYR A 162 0.30 7.87 -13.91
CA TYR A 162 1.17 8.80 -14.60
C TYR A 162 1.43 8.36 -16.04
N VAL A 163 1.70 7.08 -16.27
CA VAL A 163 1.89 6.51 -17.62
C VAL A 163 0.65 6.73 -18.47
N ARG A 164 -0.52 6.46 -17.91
CA ARG A 164 -1.78 6.69 -18.60
C ARG A 164 -1.96 8.16 -18.99
N PHE A 165 -1.66 9.08 -18.07
CA PHE A 165 -1.71 10.52 -18.35
C PHE A 165 -0.79 10.92 -19.53
N LEU A 166 0.40 10.32 -19.63
CA LEU A 166 1.31 10.55 -20.76
C LEU A 166 0.77 9.97 -22.07
N TYR A 167 0.18 8.78 -22.00
CA TYR A 167 -0.41 8.09 -23.15
C TYR A 167 -1.57 8.89 -23.76
N GLU A 168 -2.52 9.33 -22.93
CA GLU A 168 -3.69 10.13 -23.35
C GLU A 168 -3.32 11.51 -23.95
N ARG A 169 -2.07 11.96 -23.78
CA ARG A 169 -1.56 13.23 -24.36
C ARG A 169 -0.60 13.04 -25.53
N GLU A 170 -0.49 11.83 -26.07
CA GLU A 170 0.41 11.48 -27.17
C GLU A 170 1.89 11.84 -26.89
N MET A 171 2.29 11.99 -25.63
CA MET A 171 3.65 12.32 -25.22
C MET A 171 4.51 11.06 -24.98
N HIS A 172 4.23 9.97 -25.69
CA HIS A 172 4.80 8.65 -25.40
C HIS A 172 6.11 8.39 -26.17
N GLU A 173 7.17 8.10 -25.42
CA GLU A 173 8.30 7.31 -25.91
C GLU A 173 8.15 5.89 -25.33
N SER A 174 7.56 4.98 -26.11
CA SER A 174 7.09 3.67 -25.63
C SER A 174 8.17 2.83 -24.93
N TYR A 175 9.44 3.00 -25.32
CA TYR A 175 10.56 2.28 -24.70
C TYR A 175 10.90 2.78 -23.29
N LYS A 176 10.75 4.07 -22.99
CA LYS A 176 11.02 4.65 -21.66
C LYS A 176 10.01 4.16 -20.62
N ILE A 177 8.75 4.02 -21.05
CA ILE A 177 7.65 3.56 -20.21
C ILE A 177 7.88 2.10 -19.82
N VAL A 178 8.10 1.21 -20.79
CA VAL A 178 8.35 -0.22 -20.53
C VAL A 178 9.64 -0.45 -19.74
N SER A 179 10.71 0.32 -20.00
CA SER A 179 11.95 0.21 -19.23
C SER A 179 11.77 0.64 -17.77
N LEU A 180 10.97 1.68 -17.49
CA LEU A 180 10.72 2.12 -16.12
C LEU A 180 9.85 1.11 -15.36
N ALA A 181 8.83 0.53 -16.02
CA ALA A 181 8.01 -0.55 -15.50
C ALA A 181 8.86 -1.78 -15.12
N GLY A 182 9.78 -2.17 -15.99
CA GLY A 182 10.72 -3.27 -15.74
C GLY A 182 11.66 -2.99 -14.57
N ILE A 183 12.26 -1.80 -14.51
CA ILE A 183 13.17 -1.40 -13.43
C ILE A 183 12.42 -1.34 -12.09
N ILE A 184 11.23 -0.73 -12.05
CA ILE A 184 10.42 -0.66 -10.84
C ILE A 184 10.05 -2.07 -10.38
N THR A 185 9.68 -2.96 -11.30
CA THR A 185 9.40 -4.36 -10.96
C THR A 185 10.61 -5.06 -10.36
N VAL A 186 11.79 -4.93 -10.97
CA VAL A 186 13.02 -5.53 -10.47
C VAL A 186 13.40 -4.95 -9.11
N VAL A 187 13.26 -3.64 -8.91
CA VAL A 187 13.54 -2.98 -7.64
C VAL A 187 12.55 -3.43 -6.56
N VAL A 188 11.27 -3.52 -6.88
CA VAL A 188 10.23 -4.06 -5.98
C VAL A 188 10.56 -5.49 -5.58
N LEU A 189 10.88 -6.35 -6.56
CA LEU A 189 11.24 -7.74 -6.32
C LEU A 189 12.50 -7.85 -5.45
N VAL A 190 13.54 -7.07 -5.75
CA VAL A 190 14.79 -7.06 -4.99
C VAL A 190 14.57 -6.56 -3.56
N ILE A 191 13.75 -5.52 -3.37
CA ILE A 191 13.39 -5.02 -2.03
C ILE A 191 12.60 -6.08 -1.28
N THR A 192 11.59 -6.71 -1.89
CA THR A 192 10.82 -7.79 -1.25
C THR A 192 11.72 -8.97 -0.88
N LEU A 193 12.61 -9.41 -1.77
CA LEU A 193 13.55 -10.51 -1.50
C LEU A 193 14.56 -10.14 -0.41
N PHE A 194 15.08 -8.92 -0.42
CA PHE A 194 16.00 -8.42 0.61
C PHE A 194 15.34 -8.34 1.99
N LEU A 195 14.07 -7.89 2.03
CA LEU A 195 13.27 -7.84 3.25
C LEU A 195 12.97 -9.25 3.79
N LEU A 196 12.73 -10.24 2.92
CA LEU A 196 12.59 -11.65 3.30
C LEU A 196 13.91 -12.24 3.84
N GLN A 197 15.04 -11.88 3.23
CA GLN A 197 16.36 -12.40 3.59
C GLN A 197 16.86 -11.90 4.97
N PHE A 198 16.43 -10.71 5.38
CA PHE A 198 16.70 -10.16 6.71
C PHE A 198 16.12 -11.03 7.85
N ASP A 199 15.16 -11.93 7.58
CA ASP A 199 14.48 -12.75 8.60
C ASP A 199 14.95 -14.21 8.67
N LEU A 200 15.38 -14.78 7.55
CA LEU A 200 15.89 -16.17 7.48
C LEU A 200 17.13 -16.39 8.39
N GLY A 201 17.89 -15.33 8.70
CA GLY A 201 19.01 -15.37 9.64
C GLY A 201 18.64 -15.80 11.07
N ARG A 202 17.35 -15.80 11.42
CA ARG A 202 16.86 -16.17 12.76
C ARG A 202 16.58 -17.67 12.94
N MET A 203 16.47 -18.44 11.85
CA MET A 203 16.21 -19.88 11.89
C MET A 203 17.44 -20.72 12.32
N GLY A 204 18.62 -20.13 12.44
CA GLY A 204 19.85 -20.83 12.83
C GLY A 204 20.03 -21.08 14.33
N GLY A 205 19.10 -20.65 15.19
CA GLY A 205 19.19 -20.80 16.64
C GLY A 205 18.24 -21.85 17.21
N ASN A 206 18.67 -22.54 18.28
CA ASN A 206 17.83 -23.40 19.12
C ASN A 206 16.82 -22.56 19.91
N LEU A 207 15.80 -22.03 19.24
CA LEU A 207 14.72 -21.27 19.87
C LEU A 207 13.61 -22.23 20.38
N PRO A 208 12.97 -21.94 21.52
CA PRO A 208 11.79 -22.68 21.94
C PRO A 208 10.66 -22.54 20.90
N ASN A 209 9.85 -23.59 20.71
CA ASN A 209 8.66 -23.57 19.82
C ASN A 209 8.95 -23.22 18.34
N GLN A 210 10.03 -23.76 17.76
CA GLN A 210 10.39 -23.59 16.34
C GLN A 210 9.24 -23.84 15.35
N GLY A 211 8.32 -24.78 15.64
CA GLY A 211 7.18 -25.07 14.76
C GLY A 211 6.23 -23.88 14.56
N TRP A 212 5.93 -23.13 15.62
CA TRP A 212 5.06 -21.95 15.54
C TRP A 212 5.74 -20.79 14.82
N LEU A 213 7.03 -20.57 15.11
CA LEU A 213 7.83 -19.56 14.41
C LEU A 213 7.94 -19.89 12.91
N SER A 214 8.22 -21.15 12.56
CA SER A 214 8.27 -21.60 11.18
C SER A 214 6.95 -21.42 10.46
N LEU A 215 5.82 -21.68 11.12
CA LEU A 215 4.49 -21.50 10.55
C LEU A 215 4.20 -20.01 10.26
N HIS A 216 4.45 -19.14 11.23
CA HIS A 216 4.28 -17.68 11.08
C HIS A 216 5.10 -17.15 9.90
N LEU A 217 6.39 -17.47 9.87
CA LEU A 217 7.29 -17.05 8.78
C LEU A 217 6.80 -17.57 7.43
N SER A 218 6.35 -18.83 7.36
CA SER A 218 5.83 -19.41 6.11
C SER A 218 4.55 -18.71 5.63
N ILE A 219 3.57 -18.49 6.51
CA ILE A 219 2.30 -17.84 6.16
C ILE A 219 2.58 -16.41 5.69
N ARG A 220 3.39 -15.67 6.44
CA ARG A 220 3.79 -14.30 6.09
C ARG A 220 4.47 -14.25 4.74
N ASP A 221 5.49 -15.08 4.52
CA ASP A 221 6.32 -15.04 3.32
C ASP A 221 5.49 -15.44 2.07
N VAL A 222 4.68 -16.50 2.17
CA VAL A 222 3.74 -16.89 1.10
C VAL A 222 2.76 -15.75 0.79
N THR A 223 2.23 -15.08 1.82
CA THR A 223 1.29 -13.96 1.63
C THR A 223 1.96 -12.77 0.95
N LEU A 224 3.17 -12.39 1.38
CA LEU A 224 3.94 -11.29 0.78
C LEU A 224 4.34 -11.60 -0.67
N ILE A 225 4.77 -12.83 -0.94
CA ILE A 225 5.08 -13.30 -2.30
C ILE A 225 3.82 -13.27 -3.17
N GLY A 226 2.71 -13.82 -2.68
CA GLY A 226 1.43 -13.81 -3.39
C GLY A 226 0.94 -12.40 -3.70
N LEU A 227 1.04 -11.48 -2.74
CA LEU A 227 0.75 -10.06 -2.92
C LEU A 227 1.67 -9.39 -3.95
N THR A 228 2.95 -9.76 -3.96
CA THR A 228 3.93 -9.23 -4.93
C THR A 228 3.64 -9.73 -6.35
N PHE A 229 3.33 -11.02 -6.53
CA PHE A 229 2.90 -11.54 -7.83
C PHE A 229 1.58 -10.89 -8.28
N PHE A 230 0.64 -10.71 -7.35
CA PHE A 230 -0.63 -10.07 -7.63
C PHE A 230 -0.47 -8.63 -8.10
N VAL A 231 0.31 -7.79 -7.37
CA VAL A 231 0.52 -6.39 -7.75
C VAL A 231 1.27 -6.29 -9.08
N PHE A 232 2.19 -7.22 -9.36
CA PHE A 232 2.89 -7.28 -10.64
C PHE A 232 1.95 -7.62 -11.80
N LEU A 233 1.12 -8.66 -11.65
CA LEU A 233 0.16 -9.05 -12.67
C LEU A 233 -0.86 -7.94 -12.91
N TRP A 234 -1.38 -7.34 -11.83
CA TRP A 234 -2.26 -6.19 -11.92
C TRP A 234 -1.60 -5.04 -12.69
N HIS A 235 -0.36 -4.70 -12.35
CA HIS A 235 0.40 -3.65 -13.02
C HIS A 235 0.57 -3.93 -14.52
N ALA A 236 0.93 -5.15 -14.90
CA ALA A 236 1.07 -5.54 -16.30
C ALA A 236 -0.26 -5.42 -17.05
N THR A 237 -1.37 -5.89 -16.44
CA THR A 237 -2.71 -5.76 -17.05
C THR A 237 -3.15 -4.31 -17.18
N ALA A 238 -2.91 -3.49 -16.16
CA ALA A 238 -3.29 -2.09 -16.14
C ALA A 238 -2.49 -1.24 -17.17
N LEU A 239 -1.26 -1.66 -17.49
CA LEU A 239 -0.49 -1.06 -18.59
C LEU A 239 -0.98 -1.56 -19.96
N ALA A 240 -1.34 -2.83 -20.10
CA ALA A 240 -1.81 -3.40 -21.36
C ALA A 240 -3.18 -2.87 -21.82
N ASP A 241 -3.99 -2.36 -20.89
CA ASP A 241 -5.26 -1.68 -21.18
C ASP A 241 -5.08 -0.29 -21.86
N HIS A 242 -3.84 0.12 -22.15
CA HIS A 242 -3.45 1.40 -22.75
C HIS A 242 -2.50 1.17 -23.94
#